data_AF-A0A653F296-F1
#
_entry.id   AF-A0A653F296-F1
#
_cell.length_a   1.000
_cell.length_b   1.000
_cell.length_c   1.000
_cell.angle_alpha   90.00
_cell.angle_beta   90.00
_cell.angle_gamma   90.00
#
_symmetry.space_group_name_H-M   'P 1'
#
loop_
_entity.id
_entity.type
_entity.pdbx_description
1 polymer ?
#
loop_
_entity_poly.entity_id
_entity_poly.type
_entity_poly.pdbx_seq_one_letter_code
_entity_poly.pdbx_strand_id
1 'polypeptide(L)'
;MLGTTTATAPGVPYGAPAFAVTAHGTPVPFSIDEDAFAAWVADESDELPHQLPDPTDASPGSTLSELVYRALSAGVLVGDPGLELNIHGHADEAGYFVRVNNLAGQQLSVGLTRGRHELHWPPKDLAPSEGAHHYLLEVCCNANTLLNDLLASL
;
A
#
# COMPACT_ATOMS: atom_id res chain seq x y z
N MET A 1 -56.19 26.98 -3.82
CA MET A 1 -55.18 26.42 -4.73
C MET A 1 -53.85 26.44 -4.01
N LEU A 2 -53.22 25.27 -3.83
CA LEU A 2 -51.96 25.12 -3.12
C LEU A 2 -50.80 25.51 -4.05
N GLY A 3 -49.98 26.47 -3.64
CA GLY A 3 -48.73 26.82 -4.31
C GLY A 3 -47.63 25.86 -3.88
N THR A 4 -47.07 25.11 -4.82
CA THR A 4 -45.89 24.28 -4.61
C THR A 4 -44.63 25.14 -4.75
N THR A 5 -43.98 25.45 -3.64
CA THR A 5 -42.62 26.03 -3.64
C THR A 5 -41.62 24.89 -3.77
N THR A 6 -41.06 24.71 -4.95
CA THR A 6 -39.95 23.79 -5.19
C THR A 6 -38.70 24.36 -4.52
N ALA A 7 -38.27 23.76 -3.42
CA ALA A 7 -37.00 24.09 -2.78
C ALA A 7 -35.86 23.63 -3.69
N THR A 8 -35.19 24.58 -4.34
CA THR A 8 -33.95 24.32 -5.07
C THR A 8 -32.87 23.99 -4.05
N ALA A 9 -32.38 22.74 -4.07
CA ALA A 9 -31.22 22.35 -3.29
C ALA A 9 -30.04 23.27 -3.66
N PRO A 10 -29.24 23.77 -2.70
CA PRO A 10 -28.06 24.55 -3.01
C PRO A 10 -27.11 23.72 -3.88
N GLY A 11 -26.86 24.19 -5.09
CA GLY A 11 -25.94 23.55 -6.02
C GLY A 11 -24.54 23.54 -5.43
N VAL A 12 -23.99 22.34 -5.21
CA VAL A 12 -22.57 22.18 -4.89
C VAL A 12 -21.79 22.77 -6.06
N PRO A 13 -20.85 23.72 -5.83
CA PRO A 13 -20.07 24.30 -6.91
C PRO A 13 -19.32 23.20 -7.66
N TYR A 14 -19.41 23.24 -8.99
CA TYR A 14 -18.76 22.28 -9.88
C TYR A 14 -17.24 22.30 -9.61
N GLY A 15 -16.71 21.20 -9.08
CA GLY A 15 -15.29 21.06 -8.74
C GLY A 15 -14.94 21.11 -7.25
N ALA A 16 -15.90 21.31 -6.34
CA ALA A 16 -15.65 21.08 -4.92
C ALA A 16 -15.53 19.58 -4.62
N PRO A 17 -14.52 19.14 -3.84
CA PRO A 17 -14.38 17.73 -3.49
C PRO A 17 -15.59 17.25 -2.68
N ALA A 18 -16.05 16.04 -2.95
CA ALA A 18 -17.20 15.45 -2.25
C ALA A 18 -16.90 15.17 -0.76
N PHE A 19 -15.63 15.00 -0.42
CA PHE A 19 -15.12 14.87 0.95
C PHE A 19 -13.67 15.34 1.00
N ALA A 20 -13.21 15.73 2.18
CA ALA A 20 -11.80 16.01 2.46
C ALA A 20 -11.26 14.95 3.42
N VAL A 21 -10.00 14.56 3.23
CA VAL A 21 -9.28 13.68 4.16
C VAL A 21 -8.28 14.54 4.91
N THR A 22 -8.31 14.48 6.24
CA THR A 22 -7.37 15.19 7.11
C THR A 22 -6.57 14.20 7.93
N ALA A 23 -5.25 14.35 7.94
CA ALA A 23 -4.40 13.61 8.87
C ALA A 23 -4.32 14.38 10.20
N HIS A 24 -4.42 13.65 11.31
CA HIS A 24 -4.17 14.21 12.64
C HIS A 24 -2.88 13.60 13.20
N GLY A 25 -1.90 14.47 13.49
CA GLY A 25 -0.57 14.03 13.92
C GLY A 25 0.33 13.64 12.75
N THR A 26 1.52 13.15 13.08
CA THR A 26 2.51 12.65 12.11
C THR A 26 2.48 11.12 12.16
N PRO A 27 1.95 10.43 11.14
CA PRO A 27 1.93 8.98 11.12
C PRO A 27 3.36 8.43 11.12
N VAL A 28 3.57 7.31 11.81
CA VAL A 28 4.84 6.59 11.75
C VAL A 28 5.02 6.01 10.33
N PRO A 29 6.12 6.32 9.62
CA PRO A 29 6.38 5.77 8.29
C PRO A 29 6.50 4.26 8.31
N PHE A 30 6.10 3.62 7.21
CA PHE A 30 6.34 2.20 6.99
C PHE A 30 7.84 1.92 6.82
N SER A 31 8.33 0.87 7.44
CA SER A 31 9.73 0.43 7.36
C SER A 31 9.85 -1.07 7.56
N ILE A 32 11.04 -1.60 7.28
CA ILE A 32 11.39 -2.99 7.54
C ILE A 32 12.02 -3.07 8.93
N ASP A 33 11.50 -3.93 9.79
CA ASP A 33 12.19 -4.37 10.99
C ASP A 33 13.25 -5.41 10.58
N GLU A 34 14.52 -5.01 10.61
CA GLU A 34 15.64 -5.83 10.12
C GLU A 34 15.87 -7.09 10.96
N ASP A 35 15.56 -7.06 12.26
CA ASP A 35 15.69 -8.23 13.13
C ASP A 35 14.58 -9.24 12.83
N ALA A 36 13.34 -8.76 12.66
CA ALA A 36 12.22 -9.59 12.23
C ALA A 36 12.42 -10.13 10.81
N PHE A 37 12.98 -9.31 9.90
CA PHE A 37 13.31 -9.72 8.54
C PHE A 37 14.35 -10.84 8.53
N ALA A 38 15.44 -10.70 9.28
CA ALA A 38 16.47 -11.74 9.37
C ALA A 38 15.91 -13.05 9.93
N ALA A 39 15.04 -12.98 10.94
CA ALA A 39 14.36 -14.15 11.51
C ALA A 39 13.41 -14.81 10.50
N TRP A 40 12.62 -14.02 9.77
CA TRP A 40 11.68 -14.50 8.76
C TRP A 40 12.40 -15.15 7.58
N VAL A 41 13.48 -14.55 7.06
CA VAL A 41 14.31 -15.14 6.00
C VAL A 41 14.91 -16.48 6.43
N ALA A 42 15.34 -16.60 7.69
CA ALA A 42 15.88 -17.84 8.21
C ALA A 42 14.83 -18.95 8.34
N ASP A 43 13.56 -18.60 8.60
CA ASP A 43 12.44 -19.54 8.70
C ASP A 43 11.95 -19.99 7.31
N GLU A 44 11.81 -19.07 6.35
CA GLU A 44 11.37 -19.39 4.99
C GLU A 44 12.44 -20.16 4.20
N SER A 45 13.73 -19.90 4.45
CA SER A 45 14.90 -20.55 3.84
C SER A 45 14.73 -20.89 2.35
N ASP A 46 14.35 -22.14 2.05
CA ASP A 46 14.29 -22.70 0.69
C ASP A 46 12.99 -22.33 -0.06
N GLU A 47 11.96 -21.86 0.65
CA GLU A 47 10.69 -21.44 0.07
C GLU A 47 10.75 -20.00 -0.43
N LEU A 48 11.54 -19.13 0.21
CA LEU A 48 11.62 -17.70 -0.14
C LEU A 48 11.84 -17.43 -1.64
N PRO A 49 12.73 -18.14 -2.37
CA PRO A 49 12.90 -17.94 -3.81
C PRO A 49 11.62 -18.17 -4.63
N HIS A 50 10.76 -19.09 -4.21
CA HIS A 50 9.49 -19.39 -4.87
C HIS A 50 8.39 -18.38 -4.57
N GLN A 51 8.65 -17.44 -3.66
CA GLN A 51 7.71 -16.45 -3.18
C GLN A 51 8.00 -15.04 -3.73
N LEU A 52 9.07 -14.88 -4.50
CA LEU A 52 9.45 -13.62 -5.12
C LEU A 52 8.75 -13.43 -6.47
N PRO A 53 8.33 -12.20 -6.81
CA PRO A 53 7.88 -11.89 -8.16
C PRO A 53 8.92 -12.25 -9.22
N ASP A 54 8.53 -12.99 -10.25
CA ASP A 54 9.35 -13.26 -11.44
C ASP A 54 8.77 -12.55 -12.69
N PRO A 55 9.59 -11.91 -13.55
CA PRO A 55 9.10 -11.27 -14.78
C PRO A 55 8.50 -12.24 -15.81
N THR A 56 8.72 -13.53 -15.65
CA THR A 56 8.16 -14.61 -16.46
C THR A 56 6.88 -15.21 -15.88
N ASP A 57 6.53 -14.85 -14.64
CA ASP A 57 5.26 -15.26 -14.04
C ASP A 57 4.08 -14.60 -14.76
N ALA A 58 2.94 -15.30 -14.76
CA ALA A 58 1.71 -14.76 -15.28
C ALA A 58 1.23 -13.55 -14.47
N SER A 59 1.43 -13.57 -13.14
CA SER A 59 0.81 -12.60 -12.22
C SER A 59 1.78 -12.04 -11.16
N PRO A 60 2.88 -11.39 -11.55
CA PRO A 60 3.93 -10.95 -10.62
C PRO A 60 3.44 -9.93 -9.57
N GLY A 61 2.45 -9.10 -9.91
CA GLY A 61 1.83 -8.20 -8.94
C GLY A 61 1.09 -8.94 -7.82
N SER A 62 0.47 -10.09 -8.13
CA SER A 62 -0.19 -10.93 -7.13
C SER A 62 0.85 -11.57 -6.21
N THR A 63 1.95 -12.07 -6.78
CA THR A 63 3.09 -12.60 -6.01
C THR A 63 3.65 -11.54 -5.06
N LEU A 64 3.79 -10.29 -5.49
CA LEU A 64 4.20 -9.18 -4.62
C LEU A 64 3.18 -8.96 -3.48
N SER A 65 1.89 -9.01 -3.79
CA SER A 65 0.83 -8.81 -2.79
C SER A 65 0.91 -9.89 -1.70
N GLU A 66 1.15 -11.14 -2.08
CA GLU A 66 1.34 -12.25 -1.14
C GLU A 66 2.64 -12.14 -0.34
N LEU A 67 3.74 -11.71 -0.97
CA LEU A 67 5.01 -11.42 -0.30
C LEU A 67 4.82 -10.37 0.82
N VAL A 68 4.15 -9.27 0.49
CA VAL A 68 3.88 -8.19 1.46
C VAL A 68 2.93 -8.64 2.56
N TYR A 69 1.90 -9.42 2.24
CA TYR A 69 0.99 -9.98 3.24
C TYR A 69 1.73 -10.88 4.25
N ARG A 70 2.63 -11.75 3.77
CA ARG A 70 3.47 -12.59 4.64
C ARG A 70 4.40 -11.75 5.50
N ALA A 71 5.07 -10.76 4.92
CA ALA A 71 5.96 -9.86 5.66
C ALA A 71 5.21 -9.08 6.76
N LEU A 72 4.00 -8.57 6.47
CA LEU A 72 3.14 -7.93 7.49
C LEU A 72 2.75 -8.91 8.60
N SER A 73 2.37 -10.14 8.24
CA SER A 73 1.98 -11.18 9.19
C SER A 73 3.14 -11.63 10.09
N ALA A 74 4.36 -11.60 9.58
CA ALA A 74 5.58 -11.91 10.31
C ALA A 74 6.13 -10.72 11.13
N GLY A 75 5.51 -9.53 11.05
CA GLY A 75 5.99 -8.31 11.70
C GLY A 75 7.25 -7.72 11.07
N VAL A 76 7.62 -8.16 9.87
CA VAL A 76 8.73 -7.63 9.08
C VAL A 76 8.45 -6.21 8.62
N LEU A 77 7.22 -5.96 8.16
CA LEU A 77 6.77 -4.63 7.79
C LEU A 77 6.07 -3.99 8.99
N VAL A 78 6.63 -2.87 9.44
CA VAL A 78 6.12 -2.09 10.58
C VAL A 78 5.75 -0.68 10.14
N GLY A 79 4.81 -0.06 10.85
CA GLY A 79 4.34 1.30 10.57
C GLY A 79 3.42 1.79 11.67
N ASP A 80 2.64 2.84 11.39
CA ASP A 80 1.66 3.36 12.34
C ASP A 80 0.55 2.32 12.65
N PRO A 81 0.31 1.97 13.93
CA PRO A 81 -0.72 0.99 14.31
C PRO A 81 -2.15 1.38 13.92
N GLY A 82 -2.41 2.67 13.68
CA GLY A 82 -3.68 3.17 13.21
C GLY A 82 -3.87 3.04 11.69
N LEU A 83 -2.87 2.54 10.96
CA LEU A 83 -2.88 2.40 9.51
C LEU A 83 -2.73 0.93 9.09
N GLU A 84 -3.39 0.58 7.99
CA GLU A 84 -3.23 -0.70 7.31
C GLU A 84 -2.63 -0.47 5.93
N LEU A 85 -1.60 -1.24 5.60
CA LEU A 85 -0.98 -1.27 4.29
C LEU A 85 -1.53 -2.44 3.48
N ASN A 86 -2.15 -2.15 2.35
CA ASN A 86 -2.69 -3.13 1.43
C ASN A 86 -2.02 -2.99 0.07
N ILE A 87 -1.61 -4.13 -0.50
CA ILE A 87 -1.05 -4.21 -1.84
C ILE A 87 -2.01 -5.01 -2.72
N HIS A 88 -2.32 -4.45 -3.88
CA HIS A 88 -3.20 -5.06 -4.85
C HIS A 88 -2.48 -5.20 -6.18
N GLY A 89 -2.05 -6.42 -6.49
CA GLY A 89 -1.60 -6.83 -7.81
C GLY A 89 -2.76 -7.01 -8.78
N HIS A 90 -2.47 -6.85 -10.07
CA HIS A 90 -3.36 -7.32 -11.13
C HIS A 90 -2.82 -8.62 -11.73
N ALA A 91 -3.72 -9.51 -12.15
CA ALA A 91 -3.36 -10.85 -12.59
C ALA A 91 -2.54 -10.87 -13.90
N ASP A 92 -2.68 -9.86 -14.76
CA ASP A 92 -2.12 -9.87 -16.12
C ASP A 92 -1.04 -8.81 -16.35
N GLU A 93 -0.56 -8.13 -15.31
CA GLU A 93 0.36 -7.01 -15.47
C GLU A 93 1.47 -6.93 -14.41
N ALA A 94 2.66 -6.49 -14.85
CA ALA A 94 3.78 -6.13 -13.99
C ALA A 94 3.53 -4.78 -13.30
N GLY A 95 2.68 -4.77 -12.30
CA GLY A 95 2.40 -3.60 -11.48
C GLY A 95 1.47 -3.89 -10.32
N TYR A 96 1.34 -2.91 -9.43
CA TYR A 96 0.57 -3.03 -8.20
C TYR A 96 0.01 -1.67 -7.77
N PHE A 97 -1.02 -1.70 -6.94
CA PHE A 97 -1.54 -0.54 -6.25
C PHE A 97 -1.15 -0.60 -4.78
N VAL A 98 -0.63 0.52 -4.27
CA VAL A 98 -0.49 0.73 -2.84
C VAL A 98 -1.74 1.40 -2.32
N ARG A 99 -2.34 0.83 -1.28
CA ARG A 99 -3.49 1.40 -0.60
C ARG A 99 -3.22 1.47 0.90
N VAL A 100 -3.37 2.67 1.47
CA VAL A 100 -3.26 2.87 2.92
C VAL A 100 -4.64 3.19 3.48
N ASN A 101 -5.08 2.38 4.44
CA ASN A 101 -6.37 2.49 5.09
C ASN A 101 -6.20 2.99 6.53
N ASN A 102 -7.14 3.80 7.01
CA ASN A 102 -7.21 4.19 8.42
C ASN A 102 -7.98 3.14 9.21
N LEU A 103 -7.27 2.36 10.05
CA LEU A 103 -7.87 1.38 10.96
C LEU A 103 -8.49 2.02 12.20
N ALA A 104 -7.95 3.16 12.64
CA ALA A 104 -8.44 3.87 13.83
C ALA A 104 -9.76 4.62 13.58
N GLY A 105 -10.11 4.85 12.31
CA GLY A 105 -11.29 5.60 11.90
C GLY A 105 -12.54 4.76 11.69
N GLN A 106 -13.70 5.42 11.61
CA GLN A 106 -14.98 4.77 11.26
C GLN A 106 -15.13 4.51 9.74
N GLN A 107 -14.16 4.93 8.93
CA GLN A 107 -14.20 4.90 7.46
C GLN A 107 -13.22 3.87 6.90
N LEU A 108 -13.40 2.60 7.29
CA LEU A 108 -12.54 1.49 6.86
C LEU A 108 -12.55 1.26 5.33
N SER A 109 -13.62 1.70 4.64
CA SER A 109 -13.75 1.55 3.18
C SER A 109 -12.96 2.59 2.38
N VAL A 110 -12.54 3.70 2.98
CA VAL A 110 -11.76 4.74 2.30
C VAL A 110 -10.28 4.44 2.48
N GLY A 111 -9.58 4.28 1.35
CA GLY A 111 -8.13 4.10 1.35
C GLY A 111 -7.48 5.14 0.45
N LEU A 112 -6.33 5.64 0.88
CA LEU A 112 -5.47 6.50 0.10
C LEU A 112 -4.70 5.65 -0.91
N THR A 113 -4.52 6.13 -2.13
CA THR A 113 -3.72 5.46 -3.16
C THR A 113 -3.15 6.48 -4.14
N ARG A 114 -2.00 6.17 -4.76
CA ARG A 114 -1.37 7.00 -5.78
C ARG A 114 -1.31 6.26 -7.12
N GLY A 115 -2.47 5.79 -7.59
CA GLY A 115 -2.56 5.09 -8.86
C GLY A 115 -1.70 3.82 -8.90
N ARG A 116 -1.36 3.39 -10.12
CA ARG A 116 -0.61 2.16 -10.37
C ARG A 116 0.90 2.41 -10.28
N HIS A 117 1.60 1.55 -9.58
CA HIS A 117 3.07 1.49 -9.54
C HIS A 117 3.55 0.36 -10.46
N GLU A 118 4.58 0.64 -11.26
CA GLU A 118 5.29 -0.40 -12.00
C GLU A 118 6.15 -1.23 -11.03
N LEU A 119 6.27 -2.52 -11.29
CA LEU A 119 7.16 -3.37 -10.52
C LEU A 119 8.60 -3.19 -11.00
N HIS A 120 9.51 -2.78 -10.12
CA HIS A 120 10.92 -2.71 -10.46
C HIS A 120 11.62 -4.03 -10.13
N TRP A 121 12.33 -4.58 -11.11
CA TRP A 121 13.01 -5.85 -10.97
C TRP A 121 14.39 -5.64 -10.35
N PRO A 122 14.75 -6.38 -9.28
CA PRO A 122 16.10 -6.35 -8.75
C PRO A 122 17.12 -6.89 -9.77
N PRO A 123 18.41 -6.58 -9.61
CA PRO A 123 19.48 -7.25 -10.34
C PRO A 123 19.39 -8.78 -10.21
N LYS A 124 19.66 -9.50 -11.29
CA LYS A 124 19.46 -10.96 -11.39
C LYS A 124 20.41 -11.78 -10.51
N ASP A 125 21.45 -11.17 -9.98
CA ASP A 125 22.50 -11.78 -9.16
C ASP A 125 22.28 -11.61 -7.66
N LEU A 126 21.21 -10.92 -7.25
CA LEU A 126 20.85 -10.79 -5.84
C LEU A 126 20.45 -12.14 -5.24
N ALA A 127 20.81 -12.33 -3.97
CA ALA A 127 20.27 -13.42 -3.19
C ALA A 127 18.74 -13.26 -3.00
N PRO A 128 17.99 -14.35 -2.81
CA PRO A 128 16.53 -14.27 -2.59
C PRO A 128 16.13 -13.33 -1.45
N SER A 129 16.91 -13.30 -0.37
CA SER A 129 16.70 -12.37 0.75
C SER A 129 16.88 -10.92 0.32
N GLU A 130 17.91 -10.61 -0.46
CA GLU A 130 18.13 -9.25 -0.99
C GLU A 130 17.02 -8.84 -1.98
N GLY A 131 16.52 -9.80 -2.77
CA GLY A 131 15.34 -9.59 -3.63
C GLY A 131 14.07 -9.29 -2.83
N ALA A 132 13.79 -10.07 -1.79
CA ALA A 132 12.66 -9.81 -0.88
C ALA A 132 12.77 -8.42 -0.26
N HIS A 133 13.95 -8.08 0.27
CA HIS A 133 14.23 -6.77 0.87
C HIS A 133 13.98 -5.64 -0.12
N HIS A 134 14.46 -5.78 -1.37
CA HIS A 134 14.26 -4.80 -2.44
C HIS A 134 12.77 -4.49 -2.66
N TYR A 135 11.94 -5.53 -2.84
CA TYR A 135 10.51 -5.35 -3.07
C TYR A 135 9.78 -4.72 -1.87
N LEU A 136 10.08 -5.19 -0.65
CA LEU A 136 9.48 -4.66 0.57
C LEU A 136 9.86 -3.19 0.80
N LEU A 137 11.12 -2.83 0.50
CA LEU A 137 11.60 -1.46 0.61
C LEU A 137 10.94 -0.55 -0.42
N GLU A 138 10.74 -1.02 -1.64
CA GLU A 138 10.03 -0.27 -2.68
C GLU A 138 8.58 0.02 -2.26
N VAL A 139 7.89 -0.99 -1.71
CA VAL A 139 6.55 -0.84 -1.17
C VAL A 139 6.50 0.19 -0.03
N CYS A 140 7.46 0.14 0.91
CA CYS A 140 7.58 1.14 1.97
C CYS A 140 7.78 2.55 1.40
N CYS A 141 8.67 2.71 0.42
CA CYS A 141 8.92 3.99 -0.24
C CYS A 141 7.65 4.57 -0.88
N ASN A 142 6.90 3.73 -1.60
CA ASN A 142 5.66 4.16 -2.25
C ASN A 142 4.55 4.49 -1.24
N ALA A 143 4.39 3.70 -0.19
CA ALA A 143 3.45 3.98 0.90
C ALA A 143 3.80 5.28 1.64
N ASN A 144 5.09 5.50 1.95
CA ASN A 144 5.54 6.70 2.64
C ASN A 144 5.43 7.95 1.76
N THR A 145 5.64 7.81 0.45
CA THR A 145 5.39 8.91 -0.49
C THR A 145 3.92 9.33 -0.44
N LEU A 146 2.99 8.37 -0.41
CA LEU A 146 1.56 8.65 -0.28
C LEU A 146 1.22 9.35 1.05
N LEU A 147 1.84 8.93 2.16
CA LEU A 147 1.68 9.61 3.46
C LEU A 147 2.24 11.04 3.44
N ASN A 148 3.39 11.25 2.82
CA ASN A 148 4.02 12.57 2.72
C ASN A 148 3.20 13.52 1.82
N ASP A 149 2.64 13.02 0.73
CA ASP A 149 1.76 13.80 -0.15
C ASP A 149 0.51 14.30 0.62
N LEU A 150 -0.07 13.43 1.46
CA LEU A 150 -1.17 13.82 2.34
C LEU A 150 -0.75 14.93 3.30
N LEU A 151 0.40 14.78 3.98
CA LEU A 151 0.90 15.79 4.93
C LEU A 151 1.26 17.12 4.26
N ALA A 152 1.75 17.09 3.03
CA ALA A 152 2.07 18.29 2.24
C ALA A 152 0.82 19.02 1.72
N SER A 153 -0.34 18.35 1.73
CA SER A 153 -1.62 18.91 1.29
C SER A 153 -2.45 19.56 2.42
N LEU A 154 -1.98 19.47 3.67
CA LEU A 154 -2.58 20.08 4.87
C LEU A 154 -2.01 21.47 5.14
#